data_AF-A0A1C6SUQ9-F1
#
_entry.id   AF-A0A1C6SUQ9-F1
#
_cell.length_a   1.000
_cell.length_b   1.000
_cell.length_c   1.000
_cell.angle_alpha   90.00
_cell.angle_beta   90.00
_cell.angle_gamma   90.00
#
_symmetry.space_group_name_H-M   'P 1'
#
loop_
_entity.id
_entity.type
_entity.pdbx_description
1 polymer ?
#
loop_
_entity_poly.entity_id
_entity_poly.type
_entity_poly.pdbx_seq_one_letter_code
_entity_poly.pdbx_strand_id
1 'polypeptide(L)'
;MRVPSRSPGQQPGPAVASTAPAHRLPTPARRPSSREPDLAAYRAAVAELLVEVGALADAPSTAARQMLLDQRLREPAIAAVLDATPQGFVGARETLLLEMLRYQPNARSSAGDLTALVRIFLLSRIDVMWWRDTPTFHTDTQVNSSIELIDLEWLRRRGLLRFRYQGQPVTVLGRGLRAVRRRLRPDAAPHTAGLMFRRARREIVALLNDVGRELALAAPPGTPPLWVTSLVRSAEHQYRLRRLGYAAMVPSGHCLGYAADVEMAWFRRFGVRDILAGLLLARQEAGEINVVDEGQAWHVCVAPAACQRFRRAFEAEMGV
;
A
#
# COMPACT_ATOMS: atom_id res chain seq x y z
N MET A 1 33.65 65.34 9.79
CA MET A 1 34.44 65.49 11.04
C MET A 1 33.64 64.83 12.17
N ARG A 2 34.22 63.83 12.86
CA ARG A 2 33.58 63.02 13.91
C ARG A 2 33.33 63.85 15.18
N VAL A 3 32.13 63.77 15.76
CA VAL A 3 31.84 63.84 17.21
C VAL A 3 30.46 63.16 17.46
N PRO A 4 30.06 62.80 18.71
CA PRO A 4 29.88 61.40 19.11
C PRO A 4 28.51 61.11 19.76
N SER A 5 28.35 59.85 20.19
CA SER A 5 27.32 59.30 21.07
C SER A 5 26.91 60.18 22.25
N ARG A 6 25.61 60.15 22.59
CA ARG A 6 25.08 60.16 23.96
C ARG A 6 23.65 59.61 23.97
N SER A 7 23.48 58.45 24.60
CA SER A 7 22.19 58.05 25.18
C SER A 7 22.02 58.76 26.53
N PRO A 8 20.79 59.05 26.94
CA PRO A 8 20.32 58.48 28.20
C PRO A 8 18.90 57.91 28.07
N GLY A 9 18.64 56.87 28.88
CA GLY A 9 17.36 56.17 28.91
C GLY A 9 16.21 56.98 29.51
N GLN A 10 14.99 56.55 29.21
CA GLN A 10 13.82 56.78 30.04
C GLN A 10 12.85 55.61 29.93
N GLN A 11 12.37 55.19 31.10
CA GLN A 11 11.50 54.06 31.43
C GLN A 11 10.02 54.29 31.00
N PRO A 12 9.14 53.27 31.14
CA PRO A 12 7.97 53.05 30.30
C PRO A 12 6.68 53.72 30.79
N GLY A 13 5.81 54.10 29.84
CA GLY A 13 4.42 54.49 30.09
C GLY A 13 3.43 53.41 29.60
N PRO A 14 2.25 53.27 30.24
CA PRO A 14 1.45 52.06 30.18
C PRO A 14 0.54 51.95 28.96
N ALA A 15 0.20 50.70 28.64
CA ALA A 15 -0.73 50.29 27.62
C ALA A 15 -2.13 50.89 27.83
N VAL A 16 -2.69 51.49 26.78
CA VAL A 16 -4.13 51.72 26.65
C VAL A 16 -4.64 50.74 25.59
N ALA A 17 -5.39 49.74 26.07
CA ALA A 17 -6.12 48.79 25.26
C ALA A 17 -7.23 49.53 24.50
N SER A 18 -7.23 49.40 23.17
CA SER A 18 -8.34 49.82 22.33
C SER A 18 -9.22 48.62 22.03
N THR A 19 -10.40 48.62 22.64
CA THR A 19 -11.49 47.66 22.44
C THR A 19 -12.35 48.10 21.27
N ALA A 20 -12.11 47.51 20.10
CA ALA A 20 -13.06 47.55 18.97
C ALA A 20 -13.60 46.13 18.72
N PRO A 21 -14.93 45.93 18.65
CA PRO A 21 -15.53 44.62 18.45
C PRO A 21 -15.41 44.21 16.98
N ALA A 22 -14.59 43.19 16.70
CA ALA A 22 -14.54 42.56 15.39
C ALA A 22 -15.81 41.71 15.20
N HIS A 23 -16.72 42.16 14.35
CA HIS A 23 -17.82 41.34 13.84
C HIS A 23 -17.24 40.11 13.11
N ARG A 24 -17.25 38.97 13.80
CA ARG A 24 -16.93 37.66 13.24
C ARG A 24 -18.12 37.23 12.37
N LEU A 25 -17.96 37.33 11.06
CA LEU A 25 -18.87 36.67 10.13
C LEU A 25 -18.83 35.15 10.41
N PRO A 26 -19.98 34.47 10.51
CA PRO A 26 -20.00 33.04 10.73
C PRO A 26 -19.34 32.36 9.53
N THR A 27 -18.23 31.67 9.79
CA THR A 27 -17.61 30.74 8.86
C THR A 27 -18.69 29.78 8.37
N PRO A 28 -18.93 29.64 7.05
CA PRO A 28 -19.90 28.66 6.58
C PRO A 28 -19.44 27.29 7.05
N ALA A 29 -20.28 26.65 7.87
CA ALA A 29 -20.09 25.27 8.25
C ALA A 29 -19.97 24.46 6.97
N ARG A 30 -18.77 23.90 6.74
CA ARG A 30 -18.53 22.93 5.67
C ARG A 30 -19.56 21.82 5.85
N ARG A 31 -20.54 21.77 4.95
CA ARG A 31 -21.54 20.69 4.90
C ARG A 31 -20.77 19.36 4.87
N PRO A 32 -20.99 18.43 5.80
CA PRO A 32 -20.50 17.07 5.64
C PRO A 32 -21.46 16.39 4.66
N SER A 33 -21.17 16.50 3.37
CA SER A 33 -21.82 15.68 2.36
C SER A 33 -20.79 15.16 1.38
N SER A 34 -19.94 14.24 1.85
CA SER A 34 -19.30 13.28 0.95
C SER A 34 -19.71 11.91 1.46
N ARG A 35 -20.77 11.36 0.87
CA ARG A 35 -21.01 9.91 0.92
C ARG A 35 -19.68 9.26 0.53
N GLU A 36 -19.13 8.39 1.38
CA GLU A 36 -17.89 7.69 1.04
C GLU A 36 -18.04 7.03 -0.34
N PRO A 37 -16.99 7.05 -1.19
CA PRO A 37 -17.07 6.41 -2.49
C PRO A 37 -17.52 4.95 -2.38
N ASP A 38 -18.43 4.54 -3.25
CA ASP A 38 -18.87 3.15 -3.33
C ASP A 38 -17.75 2.29 -3.92
N LEU A 39 -17.02 1.60 -3.04
CA LEU A 39 -15.89 0.76 -3.43
C LEU A 39 -16.31 -0.49 -4.21
N ALA A 40 -17.54 -0.98 -4.04
CA ALA A 40 -18.04 -2.11 -4.81
C ALA A 40 -18.31 -1.68 -6.26
N ALA A 41 -19.02 -0.56 -6.43
CA ALA A 41 -19.24 0.05 -7.74
C ALA A 41 -17.92 0.43 -8.43
N TYR A 42 -16.95 0.97 -7.66
CA TYR A 42 -15.61 1.26 -8.17
C TYR A 42 -14.91 0.02 -8.72
N ARG A 43 -14.86 -1.06 -7.96
CA ARG A 43 -14.21 -2.32 -8.38
C ARG A 43 -14.88 -2.93 -9.60
N ALA A 44 -16.21 -2.87 -9.67
CA ALA A 44 -16.96 -3.34 -10.83
C ALA A 44 -16.61 -2.52 -12.09
N ALA A 45 -16.62 -1.18 -11.99
CA ALA A 45 -16.26 -0.30 -13.10
C ALA A 45 -14.79 -0.49 -13.56
N VAL A 46 -13.88 -0.71 -12.61
CA VAL A 46 -12.48 -1.07 -12.91
C VAL A 46 -12.42 -2.43 -13.62
N ALA A 47 -13.15 -3.44 -13.16
CA ALA A 47 -13.16 -4.76 -13.79
C ALA A 47 -13.63 -4.71 -15.26
N GLU A 48 -14.70 -3.98 -15.53
CA GLU A 48 -15.19 -3.73 -16.90
C GLU A 48 -14.13 -3.02 -17.76
N LEU A 49 -13.53 -1.95 -17.25
CA LEU A 49 -12.46 -1.22 -17.94
C LEU A 49 -11.28 -2.15 -18.27
N LEU A 50 -10.92 -3.08 -17.39
CA LEU A 50 -9.81 -4.02 -17.63
C LEU A 50 -10.14 -5.01 -18.77
N VAL A 51 -11.40 -5.38 -18.95
CA VAL A 51 -11.83 -6.19 -20.11
C VAL A 51 -11.65 -5.40 -21.40
N GLU A 52 -12.07 -4.14 -21.43
CA GLU A 52 -11.94 -3.27 -22.60
C GLU A 52 -10.47 -2.96 -22.94
N VAL A 53 -9.64 -2.70 -21.92
CA VAL A 53 -8.19 -2.51 -22.09
C VAL A 53 -7.54 -3.79 -22.63
N GLY A 54 -7.94 -4.96 -22.12
CA GLY A 54 -7.48 -6.25 -22.61
C GLY A 54 -7.85 -6.51 -24.07
N ALA A 55 -9.06 -6.14 -24.49
CA ALA A 55 -9.49 -6.26 -25.89
C ALA A 55 -8.68 -5.37 -26.85
N LEU A 56 -8.04 -4.31 -26.34
CA LEU A 56 -7.16 -3.43 -27.12
C LEU A 56 -5.67 -3.77 -27.00
N ALA A 57 -5.31 -4.91 -26.39
CA ALA A 57 -3.92 -5.33 -26.20
C ALA A 57 -3.19 -5.56 -27.54
N ASP A 58 -3.86 -6.19 -28.51
CA ASP A 58 -3.30 -6.50 -29.83
C ASP A 58 -3.44 -5.36 -30.85
N ALA A 59 -4.25 -4.34 -30.53
CA ALA A 59 -4.45 -3.20 -31.40
C ALA A 59 -3.25 -2.24 -31.34
N PRO A 60 -2.65 -1.83 -32.47
CA PRO A 60 -1.48 -0.94 -32.49
C PRO A 60 -1.78 0.51 -32.06
N SER A 61 -3.03 0.85 -31.71
CA SER A 61 -3.43 2.23 -31.45
C SER A 61 -3.34 2.60 -29.96
N THR A 62 -2.18 3.12 -29.57
CA THR A 62 -1.99 3.82 -28.27
C THR A 62 -3.04 4.91 -28.05
N ALA A 63 -3.44 5.61 -29.12
CA ALA A 63 -4.46 6.66 -29.07
C ALA A 63 -5.84 6.12 -28.67
N ALA A 64 -6.25 4.96 -29.20
CA ALA A 64 -7.52 4.33 -28.83
C ALA A 64 -7.56 3.95 -27.35
N ARG A 65 -6.45 3.43 -26.80
CA ARG A 65 -6.35 3.09 -25.37
C ARG A 65 -6.41 4.34 -24.47
N GLN A 66 -5.76 5.43 -24.89
CA GLN A 66 -5.81 6.70 -24.17
C GLN A 66 -7.23 7.29 -24.18
N MET A 67 -7.91 7.29 -25.33
CA MET A 67 -9.30 7.75 -25.45
C MET A 67 -10.25 6.92 -24.58
N LEU A 68 -10.10 5.59 -24.61
CA LEU A 68 -10.89 4.68 -23.77
C LEU A 68 -10.75 5.04 -22.28
N LEU A 69 -9.51 5.14 -21.80
CA LEU A 69 -9.25 5.49 -20.41
C LEU A 69 -9.79 6.87 -20.07
N ASP A 70 -9.57 7.86 -20.92
CA ASP A 70 -10.10 9.19 -20.71
C ASP A 70 -11.62 9.20 -20.54
N GLN A 71 -12.33 8.40 -21.33
CA GLN A 71 -13.78 8.24 -21.21
C GLN A 71 -14.15 7.52 -19.91
N ARG A 72 -13.63 6.30 -19.69
CA ARG A 72 -14.00 5.43 -18.56
C ARG A 72 -13.61 6.03 -17.21
N LEU A 73 -12.48 6.74 -17.11
CA LEU A 73 -12.08 7.37 -15.85
C LEU A 73 -13.07 8.44 -15.37
N ARG A 74 -13.82 9.08 -16.28
CA ARG A 74 -14.84 10.07 -15.94
C ARG A 74 -16.13 9.47 -15.39
N GLU A 75 -16.26 8.14 -15.39
CA GLU A 75 -17.42 7.49 -14.81
C GLU A 75 -17.52 7.81 -13.32
N PRO A 76 -18.74 8.08 -12.80
CA PRO A 76 -18.91 8.56 -11.44
C PRO A 76 -18.24 7.69 -10.37
N ALA A 77 -18.32 6.35 -10.53
CA ALA A 77 -17.72 5.42 -9.58
C ALA A 77 -16.18 5.54 -9.55
N ILE A 78 -15.54 5.65 -10.73
CA ILE A 78 -14.09 5.81 -10.84
C ILE A 78 -13.66 7.20 -10.38
N ALA A 79 -14.30 8.24 -10.89
CA ALA A 79 -13.99 9.62 -10.59
C ALA A 79 -14.07 9.91 -9.08
N ALA A 80 -15.08 9.37 -8.37
CA ALA A 80 -15.26 9.57 -6.94
C ALA A 80 -14.07 9.07 -6.10
N VAL A 81 -13.52 7.89 -6.42
CA VAL A 81 -12.34 7.35 -5.72
C VAL A 81 -11.09 8.16 -6.06
N LEU A 82 -10.88 8.51 -7.33
CA LEU A 82 -9.71 9.27 -7.76
C LEU A 82 -9.70 10.69 -7.14
N ASP A 83 -10.87 11.34 -7.08
CA ASP A 83 -11.03 12.67 -6.49
C ASP A 83 -10.78 12.66 -4.97
N ALA A 84 -11.09 11.56 -4.31
CA ALA A 84 -10.84 11.39 -2.87
C ALA A 84 -9.36 11.15 -2.51
N THR A 85 -8.47 10.97 -3.49
CA THR A 85 -7.01 10.88 -3.27
C THR A 85 -6.37 12.27 -3.10
N PRO A 86 -5.19 12.38 -2.45
CA PRO A 86 -4.48 13.66 -2.34
C PRO A 86 -4.17 14.37 -3.68
N GLN A 87 -4.07 13.61 -4.77
CA GLN A 87 -3.78 14.13 -6.10
C GLN A 87 -5.04 14.66 -6.82
N GLY A 88 -6.23 14.32 -6.29
CA GLY A 88 -7.51 14.55 -6.96
C GLY A 88 -7.65 13.77 -8.27
N PHE A 89 -8.82 13.92 -8.92
CA PHE A 89 -9.13 13.23 -10.15
C PHE A 89 -8.09 13.49 -11.26
N VAL A 90 -7.79 14.77 -11.50
CA VAL A 90 -6.89 15.20 -12.58
C VAL A 90 -5.47 14.63 -12.38
N GLY A 91 -4.90 14.78 -11.18
CA GLY A 91 -3.54 14.30 -10.90
C GLY A 91 -3.43 12.78 -10.96
N ALA A 92 -4.45 12.05 -10.48
CA ALA A 92 -4.47 10.60 -10.59
C ALA A 92 -4.56 10.12 -12.05
N ARG A 93 -5.41 10.75 -12.88
CA ARG A 93 -5.51 10.46 -14.31
C ARG A 93 -4.19 10.71 -15.05
N GLU A 94 -3.59 11.89 -14.85
CA GLU A 94 -2.33 12.25 -15.51
C GLU A 94 -1.21 11.29 -15.10
N THR A 95 -1.17 10.90 -13.83
CA THR A 95 -0.20 9.91 -13.35
C THR A 95 -0.40 8.57 -14.07
N LEU A 96 -1.62 8.07 -14.20
CA LEU A 96 -1.88 6.81 -14.93
C LEU A 96 -1.38 6.89 -16.38
N LEU A 97 -1.73 7.95 -17.10
CA LEU A 97 -1.30 8.14 -18.48
C LEU A 97 0.23 8.17 -18.61
N LEU A 98 0.91 8.82 -17.67
CA LEU A 98 2.38 8.82 -17.60
C LEU A 98 2.97 7.45 -17.27
N GLU A 99 2.37 6.68 -16.36
CA GLU A 99 2.81 5.31 -16.08
C GLU A 99 2.68 4.42 -17.33
N MET A 100 1.57 4.55 -18.06
CA MET A 100 1.36 3.78 -19.28
C MET A 100 2.33 4.14 -20.39
N LEU A 101 2.62 5.44 -20.58
CA LEU A 101 3.60 5.89 -21.56
C LEU A 101 5.02 5.38 -21.26
N ARG A 102 5.34 5.19 -19.97
CA ARG A 102 6.64 4.69 -19.51
C ARG A 102 6.69 3.17 -19.37
N TYR A 103 5.55 2.50 -19.52
CA TYR A 103 5.46 1.07 -19.26
C TYR A 103 6.23 0.28 -20.30
N GLN A 104 7.14 -0.55 -19.80
CA GLN A 104 7.83 -1.57 -20.58
C GLN A 104 7.65 -2.91 -19.87
N PRO A 105 7.10 -3.94 -20.53
CA PRO A 105 7.02 -5.27 -19.96
C PRO A 105 8.39 -5.74 -19.48
N ASN A 106 8.44 -6.23 -18.24
CA ASN A 106 9.67 -6.67 -17.60
C ASN A 106 9.35 -7.87 -16.72
N ALA A 107 10.10 -8.96 -16.88
CA ALA A 107 9.94 -10.18 -16.08
C ALA A 107 10.15 -9.97 -14.56
N ARG A 108 10.70 -8.82 -14.15
CA ARG A 108 10.87 -8.44 -12.74
C ARG A 108 9.67 -7.68 -12.17
N SER A 109 8.76 -7.20 -13.01
CA SER A 109 7.62 -6.37 -12.61
C SER A 109 6.41 -7.24 -12.32
N SER A 110 5.64 -6.92 -11.27
CA SER A 110 4.34 -7.56 -11.02
C SER A 110 3.33 -7.24 -12.13
N ALA A 111 3.46 -6.09 -12.81
CA ALA A 111 2.68 -5.77 -14.00
C ALA A 111 3.27 -6.50 -15.23
N GLY A 112 2.77 -7.70 -15.51
CA GLY A 112 3.20 -8.51 -16.67
C GLY A 112 2.74 -7.96 -18.02
N ASP A 113 1.65 -7.19 -18.03
CA ASP A 113 1.13 -6.48 -19.20
C ASP A 113 0.52 -5.11 -18.80
N LEU A 114 0.05 -4.37 -19.80
CA LEU A 114 -0.58 -3.05 -19.61
C LEU A 114 -1.87 -3.14 -18.78
N THR A 115 -2.66 -4.21 -18.97
CA THR A 115 -3.89 -4.44 -18.20
C THR A 115 -3.58 -4.62 -16.72
N ALA A 116 -2.52 -5.37 -16.38
CA ALA A 116 -2.04 -5.53 -15.02
C ALA A 116 -1.54 -4.19 -14.44
N LEU A 117 -0.85 -3.35 -15.24
CA LEU A 117 -0.46 -2.01 -14.79
C LEU A 117 -1.69 -1.16 -14.44
N VAL A 118 -2.70 -1.11 -15.31
CA VAL A 118 -3.94 -0.35 -15.07
C VAL A 118 -4.67 -0.88 -13.84
N ARG A 119 -4.76 -2.20 -13.68
CA ARG A 119 -5.37 -2.85 -12.50
C ARG A 119 -4.68 -2.42 -11.22
N ILE A 120 -3.35 -2.58 -11.17
CA ILE A 120 -2.55 -2.26 -9.98
C ILE A 120 -2.66 -0.78 -9.65
N PHE A 121 -2.57 0.09 -10.67
CA PHE A 121 -2.69 1.53 -10.47
C PHE A 121 -4.05 1.90 -9.87
N LEU A 122 -5.15 1.50 -10.52
CA LEU A 122 -6.49 1.90 -10.11
C LEU A 122 -6.84 1.31 -8.74
N LEU A 123 -6.69 0.00 -8.55
CA LEU A 123 -7.07 -0.60 -7.28
C LEU A 123 -6.21 -0.13 -6.10
N SER A 124 -4.96 0.27 -6.31
CA SER A 124 -4.14 0.88 -5.26
C SER A 124 -4.60 2.29 -4.86
N ARG A 125 -5.47 2.96 -5.65
CA ARG A 125 -6.04 4.27 -5.25
C ARG A 125 -6.95 4.17 -4.05
N ILE A 126 -7.52 2.99 -3.80
CA ILE A 126 -8.29 2.73 -2.57
C ILE A 126 -7.39 2.90 -1.35
N ASP A 127 -6.16 2.37 -1.38
CA ASP A 127 -5.20 2.51 -0.27
C ASP A 127 -4.83 3.97 -0.05
N VAL A 128 -4.56 4.67 -1.14
CA VAL A 128 -4.17 6.09 -1.14
C VAL A 128 -5.31 6.97 -0.60
N MET A 129 -6.55 6.68 -0.98
CA MET A 129 -7.74 7.34 -0.49
C MET A 129 -7.93 7.07 1.01
N TRP A 130 -7.90 5.81 1.43
CA TRP A 130 -8.08 5.39 2.82
C TRP A 130 -7.09 6.05 3.77
N TRP A 131 -5.85 6.17 3.34
CA TRP A 131 -4.74 6.61 4.19
C TRP A 131 -4.20 7.97 3.78
N ARG A 132 -5.01 8.80 3.11
CA ARG A 132 -4.61 10.11 2.56
C ARG A 132 -3.99 11.06 3.59
N ASP A 133 -4.42 10.96 4.85
CA ASP A 133 -4.01 11.82 5.96
C ASP A 133 -2.89 11.19 6.81
N THR A 134 -2.41 10.00 6.43
CA THR A 134 -1.36 9.27 7.16
C THR A 134 0.04 9.64 6.62
N PRO A 135 1.00 9.98 7.49
CA PRO A 135 2.34 10.28 7.06
C PRO A 135 3.03 9.03 6.50
N THR A 136 3.77 9.23 5.41
CA THR A 136 4.61 8.21 4.81
C THR A 136 5.92 8.06 5.57
N PHE A 137 6.41 6.83 5.74
CA PHE A 137 7.80 6.58 6.09
C PHE A 137 8.68 6.96 4.90
N HIS A 138 9.28 8.14 4.94
CA HIS A 138 10.14 8.65 3.89
C HIS A 138 11.44 7.86 3.78
N THR A 139 12.09 7.54 4.91
CA THR A 139 13.44 6.97 4.93
C THR A 139 13.52 5.57 5.53
N ASP A 140 14.56 4.82 5.14
CA ASP A 140 14.85 3.50 5.71
C ASP A 140 15.05 3.57 7.23
N THR A 141 15.61 4.68 7.74
CA THR A 141 15.81 4.92 9.17
C THR A 141 14.48 5.06 9.90
N GLN A 142 13.51 5.81 9.34
CA GLN A 142 12.19 5.97 9.94
C GLN A 142 11.46 4.63 10.09
N VAL A 143 11.56 3.75 9.08
CA VAL A 143 11.01 2.39 9.18
C VAL A 143 11.69 1.60 10.30
N ASN A 144 12.99 1.78 10.50
CA ASN A 144 13.75 1.03 11.49
C ASN A 144 13.67 1.56 12.92
N SER A 145 13.31 2.83 13.12
CA SER A 145 13.20 3.44 14.45
C SER A 145 11.76 3.68 14.90
N SER A 146 10.77 3.49 14.02
CA SER A 146 9.36 3.74 14.34
C SER A 146 8.85 2.83 15.46
N ILE A 147 8.24 3.44 16.47
CA ILE A 147 7.54 2.77 17.56
C ILE A 147 6.19 2.17 17.13
N GLU A 148 5.67 2.61 15.97
CA GLU A 148 4.41 2.10 15.41
C GLU A 148 4.59 0.74 14.72
N LEU A 149 5.84 0.34 14.48
CA LEU A 149 6.20 -0.89 13.79
C LEU A 149 6.86 -1.89 14.73
N ILE A 150 6.34 -3.11 14.77
CA ILE A 150 6.86 -4.20 15.58
C ILE A 150 7.88 -5.02 14.79
N ASP A 151 8.94 -5.45 15.46
CA ASP A 151 9.94 -6.36 14.91
C ASP A 151 9.37 -7.79 14.82
N LEU A 152 9.30 -8.31 13.59
CA LEU A 152 8.84 -9.66 13.33
C LEU A 152 9.78 -10.73 13.88
N GLU A 153 11.08 -10.46 14.03
CA GLU A 153 12.00 -11.44 14.61
C GLU A 153 11.73 -11.68 16.10
N TRP A 154 11.20 -10.68 16.80
CA TRP A 154 10.74 -10.83 18.17
C TRP A 154 9.50 -11.73 18.24
N LEU A 155 8.50 -11.48 17.40
CA LEU A 155 7.29 -12.30 17.31
C LEU A 155 7.60 -13.74 16.87
N ARG A 156 8.49 -13.91 15.89
CA ARG A 156 8.93 -15.20 15.36
C ARG A 156 9.58 -16.06 16.43
N ARG A 157 10.48 -15.48 17.24
CA ARG A 157 11.16 -16.18 18.34
C ARG A 157 10.20 -16.66 19.44
N ARG A 158 9.05 -16.00 19.60
CA ARG A 158 8.00 -16.36 20.54
C ARG A 158 6.93 -17.28 19.95
N GLY A 159 7.06 -17.70 18.69
CA GLY A 159 6.06 -18.55 18.04
C GLY A 159 4.72 -17.85 17.78
N LEU A 160 4.71 -16.50 17.76
CA LEU A 160 3.50 -15.69 17.60
C LEU A 160 3.15 -15.38 16.14
N LEU A 161 3.94 -15.85 15.17
CA LEU A 161 3.62 -15.69 13.75
C LEU A 161 2.95 -16.94 13.21
N ARG A 162 1.86 -16.76 12.46
CA ARG A 162 1.16 -17.81 11.70
C ARG A 162 1.45 -17.73 10.20
N PHE A 163 2.38 -16.87 9.81
CA PHE A 163 2.90 -16.77 8.46
C PHE A 163 4.42 -16.92 8.44
N ARG A 164 4.96 -17.16 7.24
CA ARG A 164 6.39 -17.24 6.95
C ARG A 164 6.79 -16.08 6.06
N TYR A 165 8.07 -15.75 6.15
CA TYR A 165 8.71 -14.79 5.26
C TYR A 165 10.18 -15.17 5.12
N GLN A 166 10.84 -14.60 4.13
CA GLN A 166 12.29 -14.67 3.99
C GLN A 166 12.84 -13.25 3.97
N GLY A 167 13.78 -12.91 4.84
CA GLY A 167 14.44 -11.59 4.81
C GLY A 167 15.39 -11.47 3.61
N GLN A 168 15.54 -10.29 3.03
CA GLN A 168 16.48 -10.02 1.93
C GLN A 168 17.94 -10.22 2.39
N PRO A 169 18.84 -10.79 1.57
CA PRO A 169 20.22 -10.98 1.96
C PRO A 169 20.99 -9.67 1.75
N VAL A 170 21.56 -9.17 2.84
CA VAL A 170 22.31 -7.90 2.83
C VAL A 170 23.68 -8.08 2.17
N THR A 171 24.29 -9.27 2.31
CA THR A 171 25.66 -9.55 1.85
C THR A 171 25.69 -10.32 0.51
N VAL A 172 26.81 -10.19 -0.22
CA VAL A 172 27.09 -10.97 -1.44
C VAL A 172 27.08 -12.46 -1.13
N LEU A 173 27.71 -12.88 -0.02
CA LEU A 173 27.70 -14.27 0.44
C LEU A 173 26.28 -14.76 0.72
N GLY A 174 25.43 -13.95 1.35
CA GLY A 174 24.03 -14.26 1.58
C GLY A 174 23.23 -14.42 0.28
N ARG A 175 23.55 -13.62 -0.75
CA ARG A 175 22.99 -13.77 -2.11
C ARG A 175 23.45 -15.09 -2.76
N GLY A 176 24.73 -15.40 -2.68
CA GLY A 176 25.31 -16.65 -3.21
C GLY A 176 24.70 -17.88 -2.55
N LEU A 177 24.65 -17.92 -1.21
CA LEU A 177 24.04 -19.02 -0.47
C LEU A 177 22.56 -19.19 -0.80
N ARG A 178 21.83 -18.09 -1.02
CA ARG A 178 20.44 -18.15 -1.48
C ARG A 178 20.33 -18.75 -2.88
N ALA A 179 21.18 -18.34 -3.80
CA ALA A 179 21.19 -18.88 -5.16
C ALA A 179 21.46 -20.39 -5.15
N VAL A 180 22.41 -20.85 -4.33
CA VAL A 180 22.70 -22.28 -4.14
C VAL A 180 21.51 -23.01 -3.53
N ARG A 181 20.91 -22.47 -2.45
CA ARG A 181 19.72 -23.08 -1.83
C ARG A 181 18.55 -23.20 -2.80
N ARG A 182 18.33 -22.21 -3.67
CA ARG A 182 17.31 -22.27 -4.72
C ARG A 182 17.61 -23.33 -5.77
N ARG A 183 18.87 -23.54 -6.13
CA ARG A 183 19.24 -24.61 -7.08
C ARG A 183 19.05 -25.99 -6.47
N LEU A 184 19.40 -26.16 -5.19
CA LEU A 184 19.31 -27.46 -4.50
C LEU A 184 17.89 -27.79 -4.03
N ARG A 185 17.08 -26.78 -3.73
CA ARG A 185 15.70 -26.91 -3.26
C ARG A 185 14.83 -25.80 -3.89
N PRO A 186 14.56 -25.87 -5.19
CA PRO A 186 13.79 -24.84 -5.91
C PRO A 186 12.39 -24.65 -5.35
N ASP A 187 11.90 -25.69 -4.66
CA ASP A 187 10.53 -25.81 -4.21
C ASP A 187 10.32 -25.42 -2.73
N ALA A 188 11.40 -25.20 -1.99
CA ALA A 188 11.32 -24.99 -0.54
C ALA A 188 10.78 -23.59 -0.16
N ALA A 189 10.84 -22.62 -1.07
CA ALA A 189 10.36 -21.27 -0.84
C ALA A 189 10.00 -20.58 -2.16
N PRO A 190 9.08 -19.59 -2.14
CA PRO A 190 8.78 -18.78 -3.30
C PRO A 190 9.99 -18.00 -3.82
N HIS A 191 9.97 -17.74 -5.12
CA HIS A 191 11.02 -16.96 -5.80
C HIS A 191 10.79 -15.46 -5.60
N THR A 192 11.23 -14.93 -4.45
CA THR A 192 11.03 -13.51 -4.08
C THR A 192 12.33 -12.83 -3.66
N ALA A 193 12.40 -11.49 -3.72
CA ALA A 193 13.55 -10.77 -3.17
C ALA A 193 13.66 -10.93 -1.64
N GLY A 194 12.53 -11.19 -0.98
CA GLY A 194 12.40 -11.25 0.46
C GLY A 194 12.23 -9.87 1.10
N LEU A 195 11.88 -9.86 2.39
CA LEU A 195 11.63 -8.66 3.17
C LEU A 195 12.91 -7.88 3.44
N MET A 196 13.01 -6.66 2.92
CA MET A 196 14.06 -5.72 3.32
C MET A 196 13.90 -5.33 4.80
N PHE A 197 12.69 -4.93 5.18
CA PHE A 197 12.34 -4.60 6.55
C PHE A 197 11.49 -5.71 7.15
N ARG A 198 11.92 -6.25 8.30
CA ARG A 198 11.18 -7.28 9.05
C ARG A 198 10.30 -6.63 10.11
N ARG A 199 9.56 -5.61 9.69
CA ARG A 199 8.75 -4.76 10.54
C ARG A 199 7.36 -4.63 9.96
N ALA A 200 6.36 -4.52 10.82
CA ALA A 200 4.98 -4.32 10.41
C ALA A 200 4.19 -3.62 11.50
N ARG A 201 3.11 -2.95 11.10
CA ARG A 201 2.09 -2.48 12.04
C ARG A 201 1.39 -3.69 12.70
N ARG A 202 0.86 -3.49 13.91
CA ARG A 202 0.13 -4.50 14.69
C ARG A 202 -1.03 -5.09 13.90
N GLU A 203 -1.76 -4.23 13.21
CA GLU A 203 -2.93 -4.56 12.42
C GLU A 203 -2.59 -5.51 11.27
N ILE A 204 -1.45 -5.28 10.61
CA ILE A 204 -0.97 -6.14 9.53
C ILE A 204 -0.56 -7.50 10.07
N VAL A 205 0.11 -7.54 11.22
CA VAL A 205 0.46 -8.82 11.88
C VAL A 205 -0.81 -9.60 12.22
N ALA A 206 -1.81 -8.95 12.83
CA ALA A 206 -3.08 -9.60 13.18
C ALA A 206 -3.82 -10.13 11.94
N LEU A 207 -3.94 -9.30 10.89
CA LEU A 207 -4.53 -9.73 9.61
C LEU A 207 -3.81 -10.97 9.06
N LEU A 208 -2.49 -10.94 8.96
CA LEU A 208 -1.71 -12.04 8.40
C LEU A 208 -1.76 -13.29 9.30
N ASN A 209 -1.87 -13.11 10.61
CA ASN A 209 -2.06 -14.21 11.55
C ASN A 209 -3.45 -14.86 11.41
N ASP A 210 -4.50 -14.04 11.29
CA ASP A 210 -5.88 -14.48 11.04
C ASP A 210 -5.96 -15.28 9.73
N VAL A 211 -5.47 -14.70 8.62
CA VAL A 211 -5.44 -15.38 7.31
C VAL A 211 -4.59 -16.65 7.37
N GLY A 212 -3.45 -16.61 8.08
CA GLY A 212 -2.59 -17.78 8.25
C GLY A 212 -3.26 -18.93 9.01
N ARG A 213 -4.08 -18.63 10.03
CA ARG A 213 -4.88 -19.63 10.74
C ARG A 213 -5.97 -20.21 9.86
N GLU A 214 -6.75 -19.38 9.19
CA GLU A 214 -7.84 -19.84 8.34
C GLU A 214 -7.32 -20.67 7.17
N LEU A 215 -6.21 -20.26 6.55
CA LEU A 215 -5.55 -21.07 5.53
C LEU A 215 -5.11 -22.42 6.10
N ALA A 216 -4.51 -22.47 7.28
CA ALA A 216 -4.09 -23.72 7.90
C ALA A 216 -5.27 -24.65 8.25
N LEU A 217 -6.44 -24.09 8.56
CA LEU A 217 -7.67 -24.85 8.83
C LEU A 217 -8.33 -25.37 7.55
N ALA A 218 -8.30 -24.58 6.47
CA ALA A 218 -8.96 -24.93 5.21
C ALA A 218 -8.07 -25.74 4.25
N ALA A 219 -6.75 -25.69 4.41
CA ALA A 219 -5.81 -26.31 3.49
C ALA A 219 -5.58 -27.81 3.76
N PRO A 220 -5.29 -28.61 2.72
CA PRO A 220 -4.87 -30.00 2.89
C PRO A 220 -3.60 -30.14 3.75
N PRO A 221 -3.43 -31.28 4.44
CA PRO A 221 -2.20 -31.59 5.17
C PRO A 221 -0.96 -31.46 4.27
N GLY A 222 0.13 -30.94 4.83
CA GLY A 222 1.39 -30.70 4.09
C GLY A 222 1.45 -29.35 3.37
N THR A 223 0.37 -28.56 3.38
CA THR A 223 0.41 -27.19 2.90
C THR A 223 1.31 -26.31 3.78
N PRO A 224 2.25 -25.54 3.21
CA PRO A 224 3.09 -24.64 3.99
C PRO A 224 2.26 -23.49 4.57
N PRO A 225 2.68 -22.86 5.69
CA PRO A 225 1.98 -21.70 6.22
C PRO A 225 1.97 -20.53 5.22
N LEU A 226 1.03 -19.59 5.40
CA LEU A 226 0.92 -18.36 4.62
C LEU A 226 2.29 -17.72 4.39
N TRP A 227 2.58 -17.30 3.16
CA TRP A 227 3.88 -16.73 2.82
C TRP A 227 3.78 -15.26 2.42
N VAL A 228 4.53 -14.42 3.12
CA VAL A 228 4.57 -12.97 2.93
C VAL A 228 5.85 -12.57 2.21
N THR A 229 5.69 -11.83 1.11
CA THR A 229 6.77 -11.45 0.19
C THR A 229 7.17 -9.99 0.34
N SER A 230 6.25 -9.15 0.85
CA SER A 230 6.51 -7.76 1.18
C SER A 230 5.66 -7.26 2.35
N LEU A 231 6.16 -6.23 3.03
CA LEU A 231 5.54 -5.55 4.17
C LEU A 231 5.83 -4.04 4.05
N VAL A 232 6.02 -3.34 5.17
CA VAL A 232 6.41 -1.93 5.18
C VAL A 232 7.65 -1.67 4.31
N ARG A 233 7.62 -0.56 3.59
CA ARG A 233 8.73 -0.02 2.81
C ARG A 233 8.90 1.45 3.17
N SER A 234 10.08 2.02 2.95
CA SER A 234 10.25 3.46 2.92
C SER A 234 9.89 4.00 1.53
N ALA A 235 9.63 5.30 1.41
CA ALA A 235 9.50 5.96 0.11
C ALA A 235 10.82 5.87 -0.68
N GLU A 236 11.97 6.04 -0.03
CA GLU A 236 13.30 5.83 -0.63
C GLU A 236 13.44 4.45 -1.28
N HIS A 237 13.02 3.40 -0.58
CA HIS A 237 13.04 2.04 -1.10
C HIS A 237 12.06 1.86 -2.26
N GLN A 238 10.85 2.41 -2.14
CA GLN A 238 9.83 2.36 -3.19
C GLN A 238 10.32 3.04 -4.49
N TYR A 239 10.91 4.23 -4.40
CA TYR A 239 11.52 4.90 -5.55
C TYR A 239 12.70 4.10 -6.12
N ARG A 240 13.50 3.44 -5.27
CA ARG A 240 14.59 2.56 -5.73
C ARG A 240 14.06 1.37 -6.52
N LEU A 241 13.00 0.72 -6.05
CA LEU A 241 12.33 -0.37 -6.78
C LEU A 241 11.79 0.13 -8.13
N ARG A 242 11.15 1.29 -8.15
CA ARG A 242 10.66 1.91 -9.39
C ARG A 242 11.80 2.15 -10.39
N ARG A 243 12.94 2.69 -9.95
CA ARG A 243 14.13 2.86 -10.81
C ARG A 243 14.71 1.54 -11.33
N LEU A 244 14.49 0.44 -10.62
CA LEU A 244 14.91 -0.91 -11.04
C LEU A 244 13.88 -1.59 -11.98
N GLY A 245 12.80 -0.89 -12.34
CA GLY A 245 11.78 -1.37 -13.28
C GLY A 245 10.72 -2.27 -12.65
N TYR A 246 10.54 -2.24 -11.32
CA TYR A 246 9.39 -2.86 -10.66
C TYR A 246 8.16 -1.95 -10.77
N ALA A 247 6.96 -2.53 -10.82
CA ALA A 247 5.67 -1.83 -10.69
C ALA A 247 5.43 -1.29 -9.26
N ALA A 248 6.36 -0.50 -8.75
CA ALA A 248 6.31 0.12 -7.43
C ALA A 248 5.56 1.46 -7.53
N MET A 249 4.23 1.40 -7.45
CA MET A 249 3.36 2.59 -7.52
C MET A 249 3.66 3.56 -6.38
N VAL A 250 3.50 4.86 -6.65
CA VAL A 250 3.66 5.93 -5.66
C VAL A 250 2.43 6.86 -5.75
N PRO A 251 1.79 7.24 -4.63
CA PRO A 251 2.02 6.73 -3.26
C PRO A 251 1.61 5.24 -3.10
N SER A 252 2.02 4.60 -2.00
CA SER A 252 1.81 3.16 -1.74
C SER A 252 1.45 2.89 -0.29
N GLY A 253 0.50 1.98 -0.05
CA GLY A 253 0.14 1.49 1.29
C GLY A 253 1.32 0.84 2.04
N HIS A 254 2.31 0.30 1.34
CA HIS A 254 3.55 -0.21 1.96
C HIS A 254 4.32 0.91 2.66
N CYS A 255 4.34 2.10 2.08
CA CYS A 255 5.04 3.27 2.63
C CYS A 255 4.34 3.86 3.86
N LEU A 256 3.08 3.45 4.10
CA LEU A 256 2.28 3.81 5.26
C LEU A 256 2.32 2.72 6.34
N GLY A 257 2.80 1.52 5.99
CA GLY A 257 2.90 0.35 6.86
C GLY A 257 1.59 -0.45 7.01
N TYR A 258 0.55 -0.11 6.24
CA TYR A 258 -0.76 -0.77 6.26
C TYR A 258 -0.94 -1.77 5.11
N ALA A 259 0.12 -2.12 4.39
CA ALA A 259 0.05 -3.09 3.32
C ALA A 259 1.10 -4.21 3.40
N ALA A 260 0.76 -5.34 2.80
CA ALA A 260 1.56 -6.53 2.68
C ALA A 260 1.35 -7.18 1.31
N ASP A 261 2.35 -7.89 0.81
CA ASP A 261 2.21 -8.73 -0.38
C ASP A 261 2.25 -10.19 0.04
N VAL A 262 1.25 -10.96 -0.36
CA VAL A 262 1.11 -12.38 -0.07
C VAL A 262 1.41 -13.18 -1.33
N GLU A 263 2.25 -14.19 -1.22
CA GLU A 263 2.55 -15.08 -2.34
C GLU A 263 1.29 -15.84 -2.76
N MET A 264 1.01 -15.92 -4.05
CA MET A 264 -0.14 -16.65 -4.61
C MET A 264 0.28 -17.71 -5.61
N ALA A 265 1.20 -17.39 -6.52
CA ALA A 265 1.58 -18.29 -7.60
C ALA A 265 2.22 -19.58 -7.07
N TRP A 266 3.10 -19.49 -6.07
CA TRP A 266 3.70 -20.66 -5.44
C TRP A 266 2.64 -21.59 -4.83
N PHE A 267 1.55 -21.06 -4.26
CA PHE A 267 0.50 -21.89 -3.65
C PHE A 267 -0.32 -22.73 -4.63
N ARG A 268 -0.26 -22.44 -5.94
CA ARG A 268 -0.91 -23.27 -6.97
C ARG A 268 -0.45 -24.71 -6.91
N ARG A 269 0.83 -24.96 -6.59
CA ARG A 269 1.40 -26.30 -6.50
C ARG A 269 0.80 -27.16 -5.37
N PHE A 270 0.22 -26.52 -4.35
CA PHE A 270 -0.41 -27.20 -3.22
C PHE A 270 -1.93 -27.28 -3.40
N GLY A 271 -2.48 -26.76 -4.51
CA GLY A 271 -3.92 -26.71 -4.75
C GLY A 271 -4.68 -25.73 -3.85
N VAL A 272 -3.99 -24.83 -3.13
CA VAL A 272 -4.62 -23.92 -2.14
C VAL A 272 -4.69 -22.46 -2.58
N ARG A 273 -4.25 -22.14 -3.79
CA ARG A 273 -4.26 -20.76 -4.31
C ARG A 273 -5.66 -20.17 -4.33
N ASP A 274 -6.67 -20.94 -4.74
CA ASP A 274 -8.05 -20.44 -4.81
C ASP A 274 -8.71 -20.37 -3.41
N ILE A 275 -8.31 -21.25 -2.47
CA ILE A 275 -8.71 -21.15 -1.06
C ILE A 275 -8.19 -19.83 -0.48
N LEU A 276 -6.89 -19.55 -0.64
CA LEU A 276 -6.29 -18.30 -0.17
C LEU A 276 -6.92 -17.07 -0.84
N ALA A 277 -7.19 -17.14 -2.15
CA ALA A 277 -7.90 -16.08 -2.86
C ALA A 277 -9.29 -15.83 -2.26
N GLY A 278 -10.07 -16.89 -1.99
CA GLY A 278 -11.38 -16.79 -1.36
C GLY A 278 -11.33 -16.13 0.02
N LEU A 279 -10.36 -16.51 0.86
CA LEU A 279 -10.16 -15.90 2.19
C LEU A 279 -9.84 -14.40 2.13
N LEU A 280 -9.06 -13.97 1.14
CA LEU A 280 -8.70 -12.56 0.94
C LEU A 280 -9.87 -11.75 0.35
N LEU A 281 -10.56 -12.31 -0.65
CA LEU A 281 -11.69 -11.64 -1.30
C LEU A 281 -12.91 -11.52 -0.36
N ALA A 282 -13.20 -12.53 0.46
CA ALA A 282 -14.26 -12.45 1.46
C ALA A 282 -14.03 -11.30 2.47
N ARG A 283 -12.76 -11.07 2.86
CA ARG A 283 -12.39 -9.92 3.71
C ARG A 283 -12.52 -8.59 2.99
N GLN A 284 -12.22 -8.56 1.69
CA GLN A 284 -12.45 -7.38 0.87
C GLN A 284 -13.94 -7.03 0.77
N GLU A 285 -14.80 -8.03 0.56
CA GLU A 285 -16.26 -7.88 0.54
C GLU A 285 -16.79 -7.42 1.90
N ALA A 286 -16.21 -7.90 3.00
CA ALA A 286 -16.50 -7.43 4.35
C ALA A 286 -15.95 -6.02 4.66
N GLY A 287 -15.24 -5.38 3.70
CA GLY A 287 -14.69 -4.03 3.86
C GLY A 287 -13.46 -3.95 4.77
N GLU A 288 -12.81 -5.07 5.06
CA GLU A 288 -11.70 -5.13 6.01
C GLU A 288 -10.35 -4.80 5.37
N ILE A 289 -10.20 -5.17 4.10
CA ILE A 289 -8.97 -5.00 3.34
C ILE A 289 -9.26 -4.60 1.89
N ASN A 290 -8.29 -3.99 1.23
CA ASN A 290 -8.22 -3.91 -0.22
C ASN A 290 -7.31 -5.05 -0.71
N VAL A 291 -7.72 -5.76 -1.76
CA VAL A 291 -6.92 -6.80 -2.42
C VAL A 291 -6.66 -6.38 -3.86
N VAL A 292 -5.40 -6.50 -4.30
CA VAL A 292 -5.00 -6.24 -5.68
C VAL A 292 -4.24 -7.45 -6.21
N ASP A 293 -4.73 -8.04 -7.28
CA ASP A 293 -4.04 -9.11 -7.99
C ASP A 293 -2.86 -8.55 -8.80
N GLU A 294 -1.65 -8.71 -8.27
CA GLU A 294 -0.40 -8.37 -8.96
C GLU A 294 0.27 -9.60 -9.63
N GLY A 295 -0.47 -10.68 -9.85
CA GLY A 295 0.01 -11.89 -10.52
C GLY A 295 0.69 -12.86 -9.56
N GLN A 296 2.01 -12.74 -9.35
CA GLN A 296 2.73 -13.68 -8.48
C GLN A 296 2.27 -13.55 -7.02
N ALA A 297 2.15 -12.32 -6.57
CA ALA A 297 1.70 -11.97 -5.23
C ALA A 297 0.44 -11.12 -5.33
N TRP A 298 -0.41 -11.22 -4.31
CA TRP A 298 -1.53 -10.31 -4.13
C TRP A 298 -1.17 -9.30 -3.07
N HIS A 299 -1.37 -8.04 -3.42
CA HIS A 299 -1.25 -6.94 -2.48
C HIS A 299 -2.49 -6.90 -1.60
N VAL A 300 -2.29 -6.71 -0.30
CA VAL A 300 -3.36 -6.52 0.67
C VAL A 300 -3.08 -5.26 1.49
N CYS A 301 -4.10 -4.43 1.69
CA CYS A 301 -4.01 -3.23 2.52
C CYS A 301 -5.17 -3.19 3.51
N VAL A 302 -4.90 -2.92 4.79
CA VAL A 302 -5.94 -2.86 5.83
C VAL A 302 -6.78 -1.59 5.66
N ALA A 303 -8.10 -1.73 5.76
CA ALA A 303 -9.03 -0.62 5.77
C ALA A 303 -8.98 0.12 7.14
N PRO A 304 -9.06 1.46 7.17
CA PRO A 304 -9.08 2.22 8.41
C PRO A 304 -10.16 1.76 9.39
N ALA A 305 -11.36 1.41 8.88
CA ALA A 305 -12.48 0.92 9.68
C ALA A 305 -12.18 -0.41 10.40
N ALA A 306 -11.29 -1.25 9.86
CA ALA A 306 -10.92 -2.54 10.45
C ALA A 306 -9.73 -2.45 11.42
N CYS A 307 -9.02 -1.31 11.47
CA CYS A 307 -7.81 -1.19 12.30
C CYS A 307 -8.06 -1.44 13.78
N GLN A 308 -9.17 -0.95 14.34
CA GLN A 308 -9.47 -1.17 15.76
C GLN A 308 -9.66 -2.67 16.06
N ARG A 309 -10.35 -3.39 15.17
CA ARG A 309 -10.56 -4.84 15.30
C ARG A 309 -9.23 -5.58 15.28
N PHE A 310 -8.39 -5.33 14.29
CA PHE A 310 -7.10 -6.00 14.16
C PHE A 310 -6.11 -5.61 15.26
N ARG A 311 -6.14 -4.37 15.74
CA ARG A 311 -5.32 -3.94 16.89
C ARG A 311 -5.70 -4.70 18.16
N ARG A 312 -7.00 -4.82 18.46
CA ARG A 312 -7.49 -5.60 19.60
C ARG A 312 -7.13 -7.08 19.48
N ALA A 313 -7.24 -7.66 18.28
CA ALA A 313 -6.85 -9.05 18.04
C ALA A 313 -5.35 -9.25 18.30
N PHE A 314 -4.50 -8.32 17.87
CA PHE A 314 -3.07 -8.33 18.19
C PHE A 314 -2.82 -8.23 19.70
N GLU A 315 -3.46 -7.29 20.39
CA GLU A 315 -3.27 -7.07 21.84
C GLU A 315 -3.70 -8.29 22.66
N ALA A 316 -4.82 -8.93 22.30
CA ALA A 316 -5.27 -10.17 22.90
C ALA A 316 -4.25 -11.32 22.73
N GLU A 317 -3.62 -11.47 21.56
CA GLU A 317 -2.53 -12.45 21.35
C GLU A 317 -1.30 -12.14 22.19
N MET A 318 -1.09 -10.86 22.53
CA MET A 318 0.01 -10.40 23.35
C MET A 318 -0.25 -10.52 24.85
N GLY A 319 -1.48 -10.80 25.27
CA GLY A 319 -1.90 -10.82 26.68
C GLY A 319 -1.94 -9.44 27.32
N VAL A 320 -2.27 -8.40 26.54
CA VAL A 320 -2.41 -6.99 26.95
C VAL A 320 -3.84 -6.52 26.74
#